data_AF-A0A8I1L8X8-F1
#
_entry.id   AF-A0A8I1L8X8-F1
#
_cell.length_a   1.000
_cell.length_b   1.000
_cell.length_c   1.000
_cell.angle_alpha   90.00
_cell.angle_beta   90.00
_cell.angle_gamma   90.00
#
_symmetry.space_group_name_H-M   'P 1'
#
loop_
_entity.id
_entity.type
_entity.pdbx_description
1 polymer ?
#
loop_
_entity_poly.entity_id
_entity_poly.type
_entity_poly.pdbx_seq_one_letter_code
_entity_poly.pdbx_strand_id
1 'polypeptide(L)'
;MSSRQPFSQWMPNYKFGYIAAWVAVVVSGIALFIGLVTGGTSMTLVFSGIVCAYGIFLVVVMPRWALRAEEEQAARRRARAAREELKRS
;
A
#
# COMPACT_ATOMS: atom_id res chain seq x y z
N MET A 1 -11.67 -10.16 17.94
CA MET A 1 -10.71 -10.92 17.11
C MET A 1 -10.10 -9.98 16.09
N SER A 2 -8.85 -9.55 16.27
CA SER A 2 -8.16 -8.70 15.28
C SER A 2 -7.77 -9.58 14.09
N SER A 3 -8.60 -9.59 13.05
CA SER A 3 -8.38 -10.31 11.77
C SER A 3 -7.28 -9.66 10.92
N ARG A 4 -6.15 -9.28 11.53
CA ARG A 4 -4.99 -8.79 10.80
C ARG A 4 -4.26 -10.01 10.24
N GLN A 5 -4.42 -10.26 8.94
CA GLN A 5 -3.66 -11.29 8.25
C GLN A 5 -2.16 -10.98 8.38
N PRO A 6 -1.31 -11.98 8.62
CA PRO A 6 0.12 -11.78 8.68
C PRO A 6 0.61 -11.20 7.35
N PHE A 7 1.54 -10.24 7.40
CA PHE A 7 2.04 -9.54 6.22
C PHE A 7 2.55 -10.51 5.12
N SER A 8 3.06 -11.69 5.50
CA SER A 8 3.48 -12.74 4.58
C SER A 8 2.36 -13.21 3.64
N GLN A 9 1.10 -13.16 4.06
CA GLN A 9 -0.08 -13.61 3.30
C GLN A 9 -0.70 -12.51 2.43
N TRP A 10 -0.17 -11.30 2.42
CA TRP A 10 -0.69 -10.23 1.57
C TRP A 10 -0.30 -10.46 0.11
N MET A 11 -1.14 -10.02 -0.82
CA MET A 11 -0.77 -10.02 -2.23
C MET A 11 0.49 -9.17 -2.49
N PRO A 12 1.33 -9.51 -3.47
CA PRO A 12 2.53 -8.76 -3.78
C PRO A 12 2.31 -7.27 -4.09
N ASN A 13 1.27 -6.93 -4.85
CA ASN A 13 0.90 -5.53 -5.13
C ASN A 13 0.51 -4.77 -3.85
N TYR A 14 -0.20 -5.42 -2.93
CA TYR A 14 -0.61 -4.85 -1.66
C TYR A 14 0.58 -4.61 -0.73
N LYS A 15 1.53 -5.56 -0.70
CA LYS A 15 2.82 -5.41 0.00
C LYS A 15 3.61 -4.23 -0.55
N PHE A 16 3.71 -4.12 -1.88
CA PHE A 16 4.40 -3.01 -2.53
C PHE A 16 3.76 -1.67 -2.15
N GLY A 17 2.43 -1.55 -2.25
CA GLY A 17 1.72 -0.34 -1.86
C GLY A 17 1.94 0.05 -0.40
N TYR A 18 1.97 -0.94 0.50
CA TYR A 18 2.24 -0.71 1.92
C TYR A 18 3.66 -0.21 2.19
N ILE A 19 4.67 -0.79 1.51
CA ILE A 19 6.05 -0.31 1.59
C ILE A 19 6.17 1.09 1.00
N ALA A 20 5.53 1.35 -0.15
CA ALA A 20 5.51 2.67 -0.76
C ALA A 20 4.87 3.73 0.14
N ALA A 21 3.82 3.37 0.89
CA ALA A 21 3.22 4.25 1.89
C ALA A 21 4.20 4.60 3.01
N TRP A 22 4.95 3.63 3.53
CA TRP A 22 6.02 3.89 4.51
C TRP A 22 7.12 4.80 3.95
N VAL A 23 7.58 4.54 2.73
CA VAL A 23 8.56 5.40 2.06
C VAL A 23 8.03 6.83 1.91
N ALA A 24 6.78 6.99 1.51
CA ALA A 24 6.14 8.31 1.40
C ALA A 24 6.14 9.04 2.75
N VAL A 25 5.74 8.37 3.85
CA VAL A 25 5.76 8.96 5.20
C VAL A 25 7.16 9.41 5.61
N VAL A 26 8.16 8.55 5.43
CA VAL A 26 9.53 8.86 5.85
C VAL A 26 10.11 10.02 5.04
N VAL A 27 10.02 9.96 3.72
CA VAL A 27 10.62 10.98 2.84
C VAL A 27 9.94 12.33 3.03
N SER A 28 8.60 12.36 3.01
CA SER A 28 7.85 13.60 3.19
C SER A 28 7.93 14.13 4.62
N GLY A 29 8.01 13.27 5.64
CA GLY A 29 8.24 13.66 7.02
C GLY A 29 9.60 14.32 7.23
N ILE A 30 10.67 13.78 6.64
CA ILE A 30 12.00 14.40 6.66
C ILE A 30 11.98 15.74 5.93
N ALA A 31 11.40 15.79 4.72
CA ALA A 31 11.32 17.02 3.95
C ALA A 31 10.54 18.13 4.70
N LEU A 32 9.43 17.74 5.36
CA LEU A 32 8.65 18.64 6.20
C LEU A 32 9.46 19.15 7.38
N PHE A 33 10.15 18.26 8.10
CA PHE A 33 10.96 18.62 9.27
C PHE A 33 12.09 19.58 8.89
N ILE A 34 12.85 19.27 7.84
CA ILE A 34 13.92 20.14 7.34
C ILE A 34 13.33 21.49 6.93
N GLY A 35 12.23 21.50 6.16
CA GLY A 35 11.59 22.73 5.72
C GLY A 35 11.13 23.60 6.90
N LEU A 36 10.62 23.02 7.98
CA LEU A 36 10.22 23.76 9.17
C LEU A 36 11.41 24.38 9.91
N VAL A 37 12.56 23.70 9.92
CA VAL A 37 13.78 24.16 10.60
C VAL A 37 14.53 25.22 9.79
N THR A 38 14.61 25.05 8.46
CA THR A 38 15.45 25.89 7.59
C THR A 38 14.67 26.98 6.84
N GLY A 39 13.37 27.12 7.07
CA GLY A 39 12.52 28.11 6.38
C GLY A 39 12.21 27.76 4.92
N GLY A 40 11.83 26.51 4.64
CA GLY A 40 11.42 26.05 3.32
C GLY A 40 10.18 26.77 2.79
N THR A 41 9.95 26.69 1.48
CA THR A 41 8.81 27.35 0.85
C THR A 41 7.47 26.81 1.36
N SER A 42 6.47 27.67 1.47
CA SER A 42 5.13 27.29 1.93
C SER A 42 4.54 26.15 1.09
N MET A 43 4.82 26.14 -0.22
CA MET A 43 4.38 25.07 -1.12
C MET A 43 5.00 23.72 -0.73
N THR A 44 6.32 23.66 -0.52
CA THR A 44 6.99 22.42 -0.11
C THR A 44 6.48 21.91 1.23
N LEU A 45 6.25 22.79 2.20
CA LEU A 45 5.70 22.42 3.51
C LEU A 45 4.29 21.82 3.39
N VAL A 46 3.40 22.47 2.62
CA VAL A 46 2.03 22.00 2.44
C VAL A 46 2.00 20.63 1.76
N PHE A 47 2.70 20.47 0.65
CA PHE A 47 2.72 19.17 -0.06
C PHE A 47 3.38 18.07 0.78
N SER A 48 4.49 18.37 1.46
CA SER A 48 5.14 17.39 2.33
C SER A 48 4.21 16.98 3.48
N GLY A 49 3.49 17.94 4.07
CA GLY A 49 2.48 17.66 5.10
C GLY A 49 1.35 16.78 4.61
N ILE A 50 0.75 17.10 3.46
CA ILE A 50 -0.36 16.33 2.88
C ILE A 50 0.09 14.90 2.54
N VAL A 51 1.23 14.75 1.88
CA VAL A 51 1.76 13.43 1.49
C VAL A 51 2.10 12.60 2.73
N CYS A 52 2.68 13.21 3.76
CA CYS A 52 2.99 12.53 5.02
C CYS A 52 1.72 12.05 5.71
N ALA A 53 0.72 12.92 5.86
CA ALA A 53 -0.56 12.58 6.46
C ALA A 53 -1.28 11.46 5.69
N TYR A 54 -1.30 11.54 4.36
CA TYR A 54 -1.93 10.52 3.53
C TYR A 54 -1.18 9.17 3.58
N GLY A 55 0.15 9.20 3.61
CA GLY A 55 0.96 8.01 3.83
C GLY A 55 0.67 7.33 5.16
N ILE A 56 0.56 8.11 6.26
CA ILE A 56 0.18 7.59 7.59
C ILE A 56 -1.20 6.95 7.55
N PHE A 57 -2.16 7.62 6.91
CA PHE A 57 -3.51 7.09 6.73
C PHE A 57 -3.48 5.72 6.02
N LEU A 58 -2.75 5.60 4.92
CA LEU A 58 -2.62 4.34 4.19
C LEU A 58 -1.96 3.24 5.03
N VAL A 59 -0.89 3.56 5.76
CA VAL A 59 -0.23 2.60 6.68
C VAL A 59 -1.20 2.07 7.73
N VAL A 60 -2.11 2.90 8.24
CA VAL A 60 -3.10 2.49 9.26
C VAL A 60 -4.26 1.68 8.66
N VAL A 61 -4.67 2.01 7.43
CA VAL A 61 -5.88 1.46 6.81
C VAL A 61 -5.61 0.21 5.99
N MET A 62 -4.52 0.15 5.22
CA MET A 62 -4.17 -1.01 4.40
C MET A 62 -4.15 -2.34 5.15
N PRO A 63 -3.67 -2.46 6.41
CA PRO A 63 -3.74 -3.70 7.16
C PRO A 63 -5.16 -4.24 7.37
N ARG A 64 -6.17 -3.38 7.32
CA ARG A 64 -7.58 -3.76 7.42
C ARG A 64 -8.19 -4.17 6.08
N TRP A 65 -7.60 -3.76 4.97
CA TRP A 65 -8.09 -3.96 3.61
C TRP A 65 -7.26 -4.95 2.80
N ALA A 66 -6.22 -5.54 3.39
CA ALA A 66 -5.40 -6.55 2.75
C ALA A 66 -6.27 -7.76 2.34
N LEU A 67 -6.49 -7.90 1.04
CA LEU A 67 -7.21 -9.02 0.43
C LEU A 67 -6.45 -10.32 0.70
N ARG A 68 -7.21 -11.39 0.96
CA ARG A 68 -6.68 -12.74 1.21
C ARG A 68 -6.01 -13.23 -0.07
N ALA A 69 -4.68 -13.24 -0.11
CA ALA A 69 -3.95 -13.63 -1.31
C ALA A 69 -4.27 -15.05 -1.77
N GLU A 70 -4.61 -15.96 -0.84
CA GLU A 70 -5.02 -17.32 -1.19
C GLU A 70 -6.34 -17.36 -1.95
N GLU A 71 -7.33 -16.54 -1.58
CA GLU A 71 -8.64 -16.51 -2.24
C GLU A 71 -8.54 -15.94 -3.65
N GLU A 72 -7.76 -14.86 -3.84
CA GLU A 72 -7.52 -14.31 -5.17
C GLU A 72 -6.62 -15.20 -6.02
N GLN A 73 -5.62 -15.88 -5.45
CA GLN A 73 -4.83 -16.85 -6.21
C GLN A 73 -5.67 -18.06 -6.61
N ALA A 74 -6.56 -18.56 -5.73
CA ALA A 74 -7.49 -19.64 -6.06
C ALA A 74 -8.47 -19.21 -7.15
N ALA A 75 -9.02 -17.99 -7.08
CA ALA A 75 -9.89 -17.43 -8.13
C ALA A 75 -9.14 -17.30 -9.46
N ARG A 76 -7.89 -16.83 -9.45
CA ARG A 76 -7.04 -16.74 -10.65
C ARG A 76 -6.69 -18.11 -11.23
N ARG A 77 -6.44 -19.12 -10.39
CA ARG A 77 -6.21 -20.51 -10.82
C ARG A 77 -7.46 -21.09 -11.48
N ARG A 78 -8.65 -20.91 -10.89
CA ARG A 78 -9.94 -21.33 -11.47
C ARG A 78 -10.21 -20.64 -12.81
N ALA A 79 -9.96 -19.34 -12.90
CA ALA A 79 -10.11 -18.59 -14.14
C ALA A 79 -9.13 -19.03 -15.25
N ARG A 80 -7.91 -19.47 -14.88
CA ARG A 80 -6.95 -20.05 -15.83
C ARG A 80 -7.39 -21.43 -16.31
N ALA A 81 -7.83 -22.30 -15.39
CA ALA A 81 -8.34 -23.63 -15.72
C ALA A 81 -9.54 -23.57 -16.68
N ALA A 82 -10.52 -22.69 -16.39
CA ALA A 82 -11.68 -22.50 -17.27
C ALA A 82 -11.31 -21.97 -18.68
N ARG A 83 -10.24 -21.16 -18.79
CA ARG A 83 -9.72 -20.69 -20.09
C ARG A 83 -8.99 -21.79 -20.86
N GLU A 84 -8.34 -22.71 -20.16
CA GLU A 84 -7.68 -23.87 -20.79
C GLU A 84 -8.70 -24.89 -21.28
N GLU A 85 -9.78 -25.13 -20.52
CA GLU A 85 -10.89 -25.97 -20.96
C GLU A 85 -11.56 -25.44 -22.23
N LEU A 86 -11.84 -24.14 -22.29
CA LEU A 86 -12.39 -23.47 -23.49
C LEU A 86 -11.45 -23.47 -24.71
N LYS A 87 -10.13 -23.63 -24.50
CA LYS A 87 -9.16 -23.77 -25.60
C LYS A 87 -9.03 -25.21 -26.11
N ARG A 88 -9.48 -26.18 -25.33
CA ARG A 88 -9.31 -27.62 -25.61
C ARG A 88 -10.56 -28.24 -26.24
N SER A 89 -11.71 -27.59 -26.09
CA SER A 89 -12.97 -27.82 -26.82
C SER A 89 -12.99 -27.09 -28.16
#